data_AF-A0A3C1WTZ9-F1
#
_entry.id   AF-A0A3C1WTZ9-F1
#
_cell.length_a   1.000
_cell.length_b   1.000
_cell.length_c   1.000
_cell.angle_alpha   90.00
_cell.angle_beta   90.00
_cell.angle_gamma   90.00
#
_symmetry.space_group_name_H-M   'P 1'
#
loop_
_entity.id
_entity.type
_entity.pdbx_description
1 polymer ?
#
loop_
_entity_poly.entity_id
_entity_poly.type
_entity_poly.pdbx_seq_one_letter_code
_entity_poly.pdbx_strand_id
1 'polypeptide(L)'
;KQKNFWILEQLGGSGGCWGNIGRALRPGQLKGYAMQAVAHGGDLISFFRWRSALSGGEMYGHGIIDHDNADNRRLAELKEFISDFYSIKGLEGTTPKSRAAILYSPDQQYVYSTQHQQPGFTYWDEMRRIHDACVNLGIDVDLISDSQIKGQYINNGKEDKLTSYDLKKYSIIFVTNYSVCDFETAEKIKEFVRSGGTVYVSFRAGEKDTNGNFIFGKKLPGVFADMCGVSVIEQDPIGELESSVTFGDGKSYTVTSWCDLLQKEQGTETAAVYDEFFYAGTPAITRHRYGDGVAYYSGTLGSREFYRRLIRDICREKGINIECDLPWGVEYNERESEDGSTAIGFLFNNTESVKNARVKGQEIDLKPFEYRIINSDRT
;
A
#
# COMPACT_ATOMS: atom_id res chain seq x y z
N LYS A 1 -5.87 -11.01 -7.98
CA LYS A 1 -6.34 -11.68 -9.23
C LYS A 1 -5.36 -11.53 -10.40
N GLN A 2 -4.37 -10.61 -10.34
CA GLN A 2 -3.35 -10.40 -11.39
C GLN A 2 -3.97 -10.14 -12.78
N LYS A 3 -5.09 -9.42 -12.77
CA LYS A 3 -5.90 -9.05 -13.92
C LYS A 3 -6.58 -7.74 -13.59
N ASN A 4 -6.98 -7.01 -14.63
CA ASN A 4 -7.87 -5.88 -14.51
C ASN A 4 -9.20 -6.29 -13.86
N PHE A 5 -9.90 -5.31 -13.32
CA PHE A 5 -11.13 -5.49 -12.57
C PHE A 5 -12.19 -4.49 -13.01
N TRP A 6 -13.40 -4.67 -12.49
CA TRP A 6 -14.52 -3.78 -12.72
C TRP A 6 -14.86 -3.05 -11.42
N ILE A 7 -14.98 -1.73 -11.50
CA ILE A 7 -15.60 -0.92 -10.45
C ILE A 7 -17.10 -0.93 -10.73
N LEU A 8 -17.84 -1.69 -9.92
CA LEU A 8 -19.29 -1.83 -10.08
C LEU A 8 -20.06 -0.66 -9.47
N GLU A 9 -19.47 0.01 -8.48
CA GLU A 9 -20.06 1.16 -7.79
C GLU A 9 -19.00 2.26 -7.56
N GLN A 10 -18.94 3.22 -8.49
CA GLN A 10 -18.17 4.44 -8.40
C GLN A 10 -19.07 5.58 -7.89
N LEU A 11 -18.51 6.48 -7.08
CA LEU A 11 -19.21 7.65 -6.55
C LEU A 11 -19.79 8.54 -7.66
N GLY A 12 -21.12 8.61 -7.75
CA GLY A 12 -21.82 9.59 -8.60
C GLY A 12 -22.06 10.94 -7.93
N GLY A 13 -21.92 11.02 -6.61
CA GLY A 13 -22.26 12.18 -5.81
C GLY A 13 -21.85 12.05 -4.35
N SER A 14 -22.35 12.97 -3.51
CA SER A 14 -22.16 12.84 -2.08
C SER A 14 -22.96 11.65 -1.54
N GLY A 15 -22.33 10.87 -0.64
CA GLY A 15 -23.05 9.89 0.17
C GLY A 15 -23.91 10.56 1.24
N GLY A 16 -24.93 9.86 1.73
CA GLY A 16 -25.82 10.38 2.78
C GLY A 16 -26.83 9.40 3.37
N CYS A 17 -26.63 8.10 3.18
CA CYS A 17 -27.60 7.07 3.60
C CYS A 17 -27.07 6.10 4.68
N TRP A 18 -25.77 5.80 4.67
CA TRP A 18 -25.12 4.87 5.61
C TRP A 18 -24.22 5.59 6.63
N GLY A 19 -24.33 6.92 6.69
CA GLY A 19 -23.62 7.83 7.58
C GLY A 19 -24.17 9.25 7.44
N ASN A 20 -23.50 10.24 8.03
CA ASN A 20 -23.85 11.64 7.85
C ASN A 20 -23.76 12.03 6.36
N ILE A 21 -24.64 12.92 5.91
CA ILE A 21 -24.57 13.48 4.55
C ILE A 21 -23.20 14.13 4.36
N GLY A 22 -22.47 13.64 3.37
CA GLY A 22 -21.14 14.10 3.03
C GLY A 22 -21.11 15.48 2.40
N ARG A 23 -19.90 16.01 2.22
CA ARG A 23 -19.71 17.22 1.42
C ARG A 23 -19.85 16.87 -0.06
N ALA A 24 -20.34 17.83 -0.85
CA ALA A 24 -20.30 17.71 -2.30
C ALA A 24 -18.87 17.46 -2.80
N LEU A 25 -18.74 16.57 -3.80
CA LEU A 25 -17.50 16.36 -4.55
C LEU A 25 -16.99 17.71 -5.05
N ARG A 26 -15.69 17.98 -4.92
CA ARG A 26 -15.07 19.19 -5.47
C ARG A 26 -15.03 19.13 -7.00
N PRO A 27 -14.93 20.29 -7.68
CA PRO A 27 -14.66 20.32 -9.11
C PRO A 27 -13.45 19.45 -9.47
N GLY A 28 -13.61 18.57 -10.46
CA GLY A 28 -12.58 17.64 -10.94
C GLY A 28 -12.53 16.29 -10.23
N GLN A 29 -13.06 16.17 -8.99
CA GLN A 29 -12.94 14.92 -8.23
C GLN A 29 -13.71 13.74 -8.86
N LEU A 30 -14.87 13.99 -9.48
CA LEU A 30 -15.68 12.89 -10.04
C LEU A 30 -14.93 12.21 -11.19
N LYS A 31 -14.45 13.02 -12.14
CA LYS A 31 -13.66 12.51 -13.26
C LYS A 31 -12.29 12.00 -12.83
N GLY A 32 -11.66 12.66 -11.84
CA GLY A 32 -10.37 12.26 -11.28
C GLY A 32 -10.42 10.87 -10.65
N TYR A 33 -11.39 10.60 -9.78
CA TYR A 33 -11.54 9.27 -9.17
C TYR A 33 -11.88 8.18 -10.19
N ALA A 34 -12.69 8.49 -11.20
CA ALA A 34 -12.98 7.55 -12.28
C ALA A 34 -11.72 7.22 -13.10
N MET A 35 -10.91 8.23 -13.45
CA MET A 35 -9.64 8.01 -14.17
C MET A 35 -8.58 7.33 -13.30
N GLN A 36 -8.54 7.61 -12.00
CA GLN A 36 -7.66 6.91 -11.06
C GLN A 36 -8.01 5.42 -10.98
N ALA A 37 -9.30 5.07 -10.96
CA ALA A 37 -9.71 3.68 -11.05
C ALA A 37 -9.25 3.02 -12.37
N VAL A 38 -9.32 3.74 -13.50
CA VAL A 38 -8.75 3.27 -14.78
C VAL A 38 -7.24 3.06 -14.67
N ALA A 39 -6.50 3.99 -14.10
CA ALA A 39 -5.04 3.88 -13.91
C ALA A 39 -4.65 2.64 -13.10
N HIS A 40 -5.45 2.26 -12.11
CA HIS A 40 -5.25 1.07 -11.27
C HIS A 40 -5.79 -0.23 -11.87
N GLY A 41 -6.16 -0.26 -13.16
CA GLY A 41 -6.62 -1.47 -13.84
C GLY A 41 -8.14 -1.67 -13.86
N GLY A 42 -8.91 -0.61 -13.64
CA GLY A 42 -10.35 -0.59 -13.87
C GLY A 42 -10.68 -0.57 -15.37
N ASP A 43 -11.23 -1.67 -15.89
CA ASP A 43 -11.66 -1.77 -17.30
C ASP A 43 -13.15 -1.46 -17.48
N LEU A 44 -13.90 -1.35 -16.38
CA LEU A 44 -15.29 -0.90 -16.36
C LEU A 44 -15.51 -0.04 -15.13
N ILE A 45 -16.09 1.15 -15.33
CA ILE A 45 -16.48 2.07 -14.26
C ILE A 45 -18.00 2.26 -14.31
N SER A 46 -18.70 1.67 -13.36
CA SER A 46 -20.15 1.79 -13.19
C SER A 46 -20.44 2.73 -12.04
N PHE A 47 -21.15 3.82 -12.31
CA PHE A 47 -21.49 4.81 -11.29
C PHE A 47 -22.74 4.38 -10.52
N PHE A 48 -22.61 4.27 -9.20
CA PHE A 48 -23.75 4.23 -8.31
C PHE A 48 -24.03 5.67 -7.86
N ARG A 49 -25.06 6.32 -8.39
CA ARG A 49 -26.12 5.86 -9.30
C ARG A 49 -26.35 6.89 -10.39
N TRP A 50 -27.12 6.55 -11.43
CA TRP A 50 -27.46 7.52 -12.48
C TRP A 50 -28.22 8.73 -11.92
N ARG A 51 -29.30 8.48 -11.17
CA ARG A 51 -30.19 9.49 -10.60
C ARG A 51 -30.46 9.23 -9.14
N SER A 52 -30.40 10.26 -8.30
CA SER A 52 -30.79 10.21 -6.88
C SER A 52 -32.20 9.64 -6.71
N ALA A 53 -32.41 8.78 -5.70
CA ALA A 53 -33.69 8.13 -5.48
C ALA A 53 -34.72 9.11 -4.91
N LEU A 54 -35.97 9.05 -5.38
CA LEU A 54 -37.06 9.90 -4.85
C LEU A 54 -37.61 9.40 -3.50
N SER A 55 -37.29 8.17 -3.11
CA SER A 55 -37.77 7.53 -1.88
C SER A 55 -36.85 6.36 -1.47
N GLY A 56 -37.03 5.86 -0.24
CA GLY A 56 -36.25 4.76 0.32
C GLY A 56 -35.02 5.21 1.12
N GLY A 57 -34.30 4.24 1.72
CA GLY A 57 -33.18 4.51 2.62
C GLY A 57 -32.01 5.28 1.99
N GLU A 58 -31.93 5.29 0.65
CA GLU A 58 -30.82 5.90 -0.09
C GLU A 58 -31.19 7.19 -0.83
N MET A 59 -32.29 7.86 -0.48
CA MET A 59 -32.70 9.10 -1.15
C MET A 59 -31.65 10.24 -1.06
N TYR A 60 -30.81 10.23 -0.03
CA TYR A 60 -29.68 11.16 0.12
C TYR A 60 -28.33 10.61 -0.37
N GLY A 61 -28.31 9.40 -0.96
CA GLY A 61 -27.18 8.90 -1.74
C GLY A 61 -27.25 9.48 -3.15
N HIS A 62 -26.58 10.62 -3.37
CA HIS A 62 -26.75 11.37 -4.60
C HIS A 62 -26.12 10.66 -5.81
N GLY A 63 -26.90 10.51 -6.88
CA GLY A 63 -26.43 10.03 -8.19
C GLY A 63 -25.79 11.13 -9.02
N ILE A 64 -25.38 10.82 -10.26
CA ILE A 64 -24.86 11.82 -11.22
C ILE A 64 -25.85 12.98 -11.40
N ILE A 65 -27.13 12.65 -11.56
CA ILE A 65 -28.24 13.58 -11.66
C ILE A 65 -29.02 13.62 -10.34
N ASP A 66 -29.45 14.82 -9.95
CA ASP A 66 -30.23 15.05 -8.74
C ASP A 66 -31.73 14.76 -8.93
N HIS A 67 -32.49 15.00 -7.86
CA HIS A 67 -33.94 14.78 -7.79
C HIS A 67 -34.74 15.61 -8.81
N ASP A 68 -34.21 16.77 -9.20
CA ASP A 68 -34.83 17.69 -10.17
C ASP A 68 -34.69 17.22 -11.63
N ASN A 69 -33.89 16.18 -11.89
CA ASN A 69 -33.59 15.68 -13.22
C ASN A 69 -32.94 16.72 -14.16
N ALA A 70 -32.21 17.69 -13.63
CA ALA A 70 -31.50 18.68 -14.44
C ALA A 70 -30.03 18.33 -14.70
N ASP A 71 -29.50 18.81 -15.82
CA ASP A 71 -28.06 18.80 -16.09
C ASP A 71 -27.31 19.59 -15.00
N ASN A 72 -26.19 19.05 -14.51
CA ASN A 72 -25.40 19.66 -13.46
C ASN A 72 -23.88 19.49 -13.74
N ARG A 73 -23.04 20.05 -12.86
CA ARG A 73 -21.56 19.95 -12.98
C ARG A 73 -21.07 18.50 -13.03
N ARG A 74 -21.70 17.57 -12.30
CA ARG A 74 -21.26 16.17 -12.23
C ARG A 74 -21.51 15.45 -13.54
N LEU A 75 -22.63 15.74 -14.22
CA LEU A 75 -22.86 15.28 -15.58
C LEU A 75 -21.82 15.84 -16.56
N ALA A 76 -21.45 17.11 -16.43
CA ALA A 76 -20.40 17.71 -17.25
C ALA A 76 -19.04 17.02 -17.04
N GLU A 77 -18.63 16.78 -15.79
CA GLU A 77 -17.40 16.04 -15.48
C GLU A 77 -17.43 14.60 -15.98
N LEU A 78 -18.59 13.92 -15.92
CA LEU A 78 -18.74 12.59 -16.51
C LEU A 78 -18.54 12.61 -18.02
N LYS A 79 -19.09 13.61 -18.72
CA LYS A 79 -18.89 13.78 -20.18
C LYS A 79 -17.40 14.00 -20.51
N GLU A 80 -16.70 14.82 -19.72
CA GLU A 80 -15.26 15.03 -19.87
C GLU A 80 -14.47 13.73 -19.64
N PHE A 81 -14.75 13.00 -18.55
CA PHE A 81 -14.12 11.70 -18.28
C PHE A 81 -14.30 10.72 -19.45
N ILE A 82 -15.52 10.60 -19.97
CA ILE A 82 -15.82 9.70 -21.09
C ILE A 82 -15.01 10.09 -22.32
N SER A 83 -14.96 11.39 -22.64
CA SER A 83 -14.15 11.90 -23.76
C SER A 83 -12.67 11.56 -23.60
N ASP A 84 -12.12 11.81 -22.41
CA ASP A 84 -10.71 11.54 -22.12
C ASP A 84 -10.41 10.04 -22.18
N PHE A 85 -11.25 9.20 -21.57
CA PHE A 85 -11.11 7.75 -21.58
C PHE A 85 -11.03 7.17 -23.00
N TYR A 86 -11.94 7.56 -23.90
CA TYR A 86 -11.93 7.09 -25.29
C TYR A 86 -10.81 7.71 -26.15
N SER A 87 -10.15 8.77 -25.66
CA SER A 87 -8.99 9.35 -26.33
C SER A 87 -7.70 8.55 -26.10
N ILE A 88 -7.62 7.77 -25.01
CA ILE A 88 -6.45 6.97 -24.64
C ILE A 88 -6.27 5.85 -25.67
N LYS A 89 -5.14 5.86 -26.38
CA LYS A 89 -4.79 4.82 -27.36
C LYS A 89 -3.97 3.72 -26.69
N GLY A 90 -4.24 2.47 -27.04
CA GLY A 90 -3.48 1.31 -26.55
C GLY A 90 -3.77 0.91 -25.09
N LEU A 91 -4.84 1.43 -24.47
CA LEU A 91 -5.19 1.09 -23.08
C LEU A 91 -5.61 -0.38 -22.92
N GLU A 92 -6.30 -0.93 -23.92
CA GLU A 92 -6.79 -2.32 -23.90
C GLU A 92 -5.61 -3.30 -23.79
N GLY A 93 -5.73 -4.28 -22.89
CA GLY A 93 -4.68 -5.28 -22.65
C GLY A 93 -3.52 -4.79 -21.77
N THR A 94 -3.51 -3.52 -21.35
CA THR A 94 -2.53 -3.03 -20.37
C THR A 94 -2.96 -3.36 -18.94
N THR A 95 -1.98 -3.50 -18.04
CA THR A 95 -2.20 -3.69 -16.60
C THR A 95 -1.24 -2.81 -15.79
N PRO A 96 -1.56 -2.43 -14.55
CA PRO A 96 -0.57 -1.85 -13.63
C PRO A 96 0.64 -2.78 -13.45
N LYS A 97 1.83 -2.22 -13.22
CA LYS A 97 3.07 -2.99 -13.03
C LYS A 97 3.72 -2.68 -11.68
N SER A 98 3.28 -3.40 -10.66
CA SER A 98 3.81 -3.28 -9.30
C SER A 98 5.15 -3.99 -9.13
N ARG A 99 6.15 -3.28 -8.62
CA ARG A 99 7.45 -3.85 -8.22
C ARG A 99 7.51 -4.19 -6.74
N ALA A 100 6.55 -3.73 -5.96
CA ALA A 100 6.43 -4.04 -4.54
C ALA A 100 5.08 -4.71 -4.24
N ALA A 101 5.02 -5.41 -3.11
CA ALA A 101 3.77 -5.96 -2.59
C ALA A 101 3.63 -5.76 -1.09
N ILE A 102 2.40 -5.55 -0.61
CA ILE A 102 2.05 -5.57 0.82
C ILE A 102 1.23 -6.84 1.08
N LEU A 103 1.66 -7.63 2.08
CA LEU A 103 0.92 -8.80 2.54
C LEU A 103 -0.28 -8.36 3.39
N TYR A 104 -1.47 -8.63 2.88
CA TYR A 104 -2.73 -8.40 3.57
C TYR A 104 -3.40 -9.73 3.91
N SER A 105 -3.91 -9.85 5.14
CA SER A 105 -4.74 -10.98 5.54
C SER A 105 -5.90 -10.52 6.42
N PRO A 106 -7.16 -10.84 6.06
CA PRO A 106 -8.33 -10.48 6.84
C PRO A 106 -8.33 -11.12 8.23
N ASP A 107 -7.63 -12.25 8.40
CA ASP A 107 -7.51 -12.93 9.68
C ASP A 107 -6.75 -12.06 10.69
N GLN A 108 -5.77 -11.26 10.25
CA GLN A 108 -5.08 -10.33 11.15
C GLN A 108 -6.02 -9.24 11.65
N GLN A 109 -6.88 -8.70 10.78
CA GLN A 109 -7.92 -7.75 11.19
C GLN A 109 -8.83 -8.35 12.26
N TYR A 110 -9.22 -9.62 12.10
CA TYR A 110 -10.01 -10.33 13.10
C TYR A 110 -9.26 -10.51 14.42
N VAL A 111 -8.00 -10.94 14.37
CA VAL A 111 -7.13 -11.08 15.55
C VAL A 111 -7.04 -9.77 16.32
N TYR A 112 -6.73 -8.65 15.66
CA TYR A 112 -6.58 -7.37 16.34
C TYR A 112 -7.90 -6.74 16.77
N SER A 113 -9.04 -7.12 16.17
CA SER A 113 -10.37 -6.74 16.65
C SER A 113 -10.81 -7.46 17.92
N THR A 114 -10.23 -8.63 18.22
CA THR A 114 -10.60 -9.46 19.37
C THR A 114 -9.55 -9.44 20.49
N GLN A 115 -8.29 -9.14 20.13
CA GLN A 115 -7.17 -8.99 21.04
C GLN A 115 -6.73 -7.53 21.03
N HIS A 116 -7.39 -6.72 21.87
CA HIS A 116 -7.15 -5.28 21.93
C HIS A 116 -5.68 -4.97 22.22
N GLN A 117 -5.12 -4.07 21.41
CA GLN A 117 -3.79 -3.50 21.62
C GLN A 117 -3.93 -2.17 22.35
N GLN A 118 -2.81 -1.51 22.65
CA GLN A 118 -2.84 -0.13 23.14
C GLN A 118 -3.56 0.80 22.14
N PRO A 119 -4.19 1.89 22.62
CA PRO A 119 -4.74 2.93 21.75
C PRO A 119 -3.70 3.44 20.75
N GLY A 120 -4.16 3.85 19.56
CA GLY A 120 -3.26 4.27 18.49
C GLY A 120 -2.64 3.13 17.66
N PHE A 121 -3.02 1.86 17.89
CA PHE A 121 -2.70 0.74 17.01
C PHE A 121 -3.92 0.28 16.21
N THR A 122 -3.81 0.25 14.88
CA THR A 122 -4.72 -0.49 14.01
C THR A 122 -3.94 -1.25 12.96
N TYR A 123 -4.48 -2.41 12.53
CA TYR A 123 -3.85 -3.23 11.48
C TYR A 123 -3.62 -2.46 10.17
N TRP A 124 -4.47 -1.47 9.88
CA TRP A 124 -4.43 -0.73 8.63
C TRP A 124 -3.40 0.40 8.61
N ASP A 125 -3.00 0.94 9.75
CA ASP A 125 -2.22 2.18 9.79
C ASP A 125 -0.84 2.01 9.17
N GLU A 126 -0.12 0.94 9.50
CA GLU A 126 1.19 0.67 8.90
C GLU A 126 1.09 0.42 7.40
N MET A 127 0.16 -0.43 6.97
CA MET A 127 -0.06 -0.72 5.54
C MET A 127 -0.35 0.56 4.76
N ARG A 128 -1.19 1.46 5.29
CA ARG A 128 -1.50 2.76 4.67
C ARG A 128 -0.27 3.67 4.60
N ARG A 129 0.54 3.74 5.65
CA ARG A 129 1.75 4.59 5.66
C ARG A 129 2.83 4.08 4.69
N ILE A 130 2.97 2.76 4.57
CA ILE A 130 3.85 2.14 3.56
C ILE A 130 3.31 2.40 2.15
N HIS A 131 2.02 2.18 1.91
CA HIS A 131 1.37 2.47 0.64
C HIS A 131 1.55 3.94 0.24
N ASP A 132 1.27 4.88 1.15
CA ASP A 132 1.49 6.31 0.96
C ASP A 132 2.92 6.62 0.54
N ALA A 133 3.90 6.03 1.23
CA ALA A 133 5.31 6.23 0.93
C ALA A 133 5.70 5.68 -0.45
N CYS A 134 5.21 4.49 -0.83
CA CYS A 134 5.40 3.94 -2.17
C CYS A 134 4.79 4.84 -3.26
N VAL A 135 3.51 5.21 -3.11
CA VAL A 135 2.82 6.13 -4.04
C VAL A 135 3.58 7.44 -4.19
N ASN A 136 4.07 7.98 -3.07
CA ASN A 136 4.80 9.24 -3.05
C ASN A 136 6.21 9.16 -3.69
N LEU A 137 6.73 7.95 -3.87
CA LEU A 137 7.95 7.63 -4.63
C LEU A 137 7.65 7.15 -6.06
N GLY A 138 6.38 7.14 -6.49
CA GLY A 138 5.95 6.63 -7.79
C GLY A 138 6.17 5.12 -7.96
N ILE A 139 6.03 4.36 -6.87
CA ILE A 139 6.18 2.91 -6.85
C ILE A 139 4.79 2.28 -6.72
N ASP A 140 4.36 1.58 -7.76
CA ASP A 140 3.13 0.79 -7.74
C ASP A 140 3.28 -0.43 -6.81
N VAL A 141 2.20 -0.73 -6.06
CA VAL A 141 2.17 -1.77 -5.03
C VAL A 141 0.97 -2.68 -5.21
N ASP A 142 1.20 -3.99 -5.23
CA ASP A 142 0.13 -4.98 -5.16
C ASP A 142 -0.23 -5.29 -3.70
N LEU A 143 -1.53 -5.39 -3.39
CA LEU A 143 -1.98 -6.09 -2.19
C LEU A 143 -2.11 -7.57 -2.49
N ILE A 144 -1.32 -8.40 -1.81
CA ILE A 144 -1.32 -9.86 -1.95
C ILE A 144 -1.81 -10.51 -0.66
N SER A 145 -2.41 -11.70 -0.75
CA SER A 145 -2.81 -12.48 0.42
C SER A 145 -2.01 -13.76 0.60
N ASP A 146 -1.95 -14.25 1.83
CA ASP A 146 -1.39 -15.55 2.19
C ASP A 146 -2.00 -16.71 1.39
N SER A 147 -3.31 -16.67 1.15
CA SER A 147 -4.02 -17.63 0.30
C SER A 147 -3.50 -17.62 -1.14
N GLN A 148 -3.14 -16.45 -1.68
CA GLN A 148 -2.52 -16.32 -3.00
C GLN A 148 -1.07 -16.84 -3.01
N ILE A 149 -0.31 -16.59 -1.95
CA ILE A 149 1.07 -17.08 -1.80
C ILE A 149 1.10 -18.61 -1.70
N LYS A 150 0.21 -19.22 -0.91
CA LYS A 150 0.06 -20.67 -0.81
C LYS A 150 -0.46 -21.34 -2.07
N GLY A 151 -1.09 -20.56 -2.95
CA GLY A 151 -1.78 -21.08 -4.12
C GLY A 151 -3.15 -21.66 -3.81
N GLN A 152 -3.71 -21.42 -2.63
CA GLN A 152 -5.06 -21.84 -2.21
C GLN A 152 -6.18 -20.93 -2.75
N TYR A 153 -5.88 -20.08 -3.74
CA TYR A 153 -6.83 -19.18 -4.36
C TYR A 153 -7.36 -19.77 -5.67
N ILE A 154 -8.68 -19.83 -5.82
CA ILE A 154 -9.33 -20.18 -7.10
C ILE A 154 -9.07 -19.05 -8.09
N ASN A 155 -8.09 -19.24 -8.97
CA ASN A 155 -7.96 -18.42 -10.15
C ASN A 155 -8.84 -19.04 -11.23
N ASN A 156 -9.98 -18.39 -11.50
CA ASN A 156 -10.99 -18.74 -12.51
C ASN A 156 -12.00 -19.79 -12.02
N GLY A 157 -13.29 -19.57 -12.30
CA GLY A 157 -14.34 -20.61 -12.27
C GLY A 157 -14.16 -21.69 -13.34
N LYS A 158 -12.91 -22.14 -13.54
CA LYS A 158 -12.54 -23.39 -14.19
C LYS A 158 -11.83 -24.21 -13.11
N GLU A 159 -12.41 -25.36 -12.81
CA GLU A 159 -11.91 -26.34 -11.87
C GLU A 159 -10.39 -26.63 -12.09
N ASP A 160 -9.68 -26.81 -10.98
CA ASP A 160 -8.51 -27.69 -10.83
C ASP A 160 -7.06 -27.22 -11.04
N LYS A 161 -6.72 -25.92 -11.02
CA LYS A 161 -5.32 -25.53 -10.69
C LYS A 161 -5.20 -24.31 -9.77
N LEU A 162 -5.14 -24.63 -8.47
CA LEU A 162 -4.51 -23.84 -7.43
C LEU A 162 -3.08 -23.45 -7.86
N THR A 163 -2.81 -22.17 -8.08
CA THR A 163 -1.49 -21.66 -8.48
C THR A 163 -1.01 -20.60 -7.50
N SER A 164 0.16 -20.83 -6.91
CA SER A 164 0.83 -19.85 -6.05
C SER A 164 1.25 -18.64 -6.87
N TYR A 165 1.12 -17.45 -6.31
CA TYR A 165 1.67 -16.25 -6.93
C TYR A 165 3.18 -16.35 -7.01
N ASP A 166 3.74 -16.04 -8.18
CA ASP A 166 5.17 -15.94 -8.34
C ASP A 166 5.66 -14.66 -7.65
N LEU A 167 6.29 -14.83 -6.49
CA LEU A 167 6.86 -13.72 -5.72
C LEU A 167 8.06 -13.08 -6.43
N LYS A 168 8.70 -13.77 -7.39
CA LYS A 168 9.87 -13.26 -8.12
C LYS A 168 9.56 -12.04 -8.99
N LYS A 169 8.27 -11.77 -9.26
CA LYS A 169 7.85 -10.55 -9.96
C LYS A 169 8.04 -9.28 -9.12
N TYR A 170 8.13 -9.42 -7.79
CA TYR A 170 8.37 -8.30 -6.90
C TYR A 170 9.85 -8.17 -6.55
N SER A 171 10.29 -6.95 -6.29
CA SER A 171 11.61 -6.66 -5.71
C SER A 171 11.52 -6.51 -4.19
N ILE A 172 10.38 -6.04 -3.68
CA ILE A 172 10.14 -5.77 -2.26
C ILE A 172 8.81 -6.39 -1.83
N ILE A 173 8.78 -7.06 -0.67
CA ILE A 173 7.55 -7.49 0.00
C ILE A 173 7.49 -6.91 1.42
N PHE A 174 6.40 -6.25 1.75
CA PHE A 174 6.12 -5.72 3.09
C PHE A 174 5.20 -6.67 3.86
N VAL A 175 5.69 -7.20 4.98
CA VAL A 175 4.99 -8.08 5.91
C VAL A 175 4.68 -7.27 7.18
N THR A 176 3.50 -6.66 7.19
CA THR A 176 3.07 -5.74 8.26
C THR A 176 2.20 -6.45 9.28
N ASN A 177 2.60 -6.46 10.55
CA ASN A 177 1.82 -6.96 11.68
C ASN A 177 1.15 -8.34 11.42
N TYR A 178 1.88 -9.25 10.74
CA TYR A 178 1.36 -10.56 10.37
C TYR A 178 1.51 -11.53 11.55
N SER A 179 0.65 -11.40 12.57
CA SER A 179 0.74 -12.12 13.85
C SER A 179 0.40 -13.60 13.74
N VAL A 180 -0.75 -13.94 13.15
CA VAL A 180 -1.14 -15.32 12.86
C VAL A 180 -0.49 -15.75 11.55
N CYS A 181 0.51 -16.61 11.66
CA CYS A 181 1.36 -17.00 10.54
C CYS A 181 1.07 -18.40 10.06
N ASP A 182 0.85 -18.49 8.76
CA ASP A 182 0.93 -19.73 8.02
C ASP A 182 2.41 -20.07 7.69
N PHE A 183 2.86 -21.26 8.09
CA PHE A 183 4.27 -21.64 7.93
C PHE A 183 4.70 -21.81 6.48
N GLU A 184 3.81 -22.26 5.59
CA GLU A 184 4.12 -22.37 4.17
C GLU A 184 4.32 -20.97 3.55
N THR A 185 3.46 -20.02 3.92
CA THR A 185 3.57 -18.62 3.54
C THR A 185 4.88 -18.02 4.03
N ALA A 186 5.22 -18.25 5.30
CA ALA A 186 6.47 -17.77 5.89
C ALA A 186 7.70 -18.34 5.16
N GLU A 187 7.73 -19.64 4.86
CA GLU A 187 8.85 -20.24 4.12
C GLU A 187 8.94 -19.74 2.67
N LYS A 188 7.83 -19.48 1.99
CA LYS A 188 7.84 -18.86 0.65
C LYS A 188 8.40 -17.43 0.68
N ILE A 189 8.11 -16.66 1.74
CA ILE A 189 8.68 -15.32 1.96
C ILE A 189 10.18 -15.43 2.23
N LYS A 190 10.62 -16.38 3.05
CA LYS A 190 12.06 -16.64 3.27
C LYS A 190 12.78 -17.01 1.99
N GLU A 191 12.17 -17.88 1.17
CA GLU A 191 12.74 -18.30 -0.10
C GLU A 191 12.86 -17.14 -1.09
N PHE A 192 11.87 -16.24 -1.10
CA PHE A 192 11.95 -14.99 -1.85
C PHE A 192 13.17 -14.17 -1.44
N VAL A 193 13.46 -14.02 -0.14
CA VAL A 193 14.68 -13.33 0.33
C VAL A 193 15.94 -14.11 -0.05
N ARG A 194 15.98 -15.43 0.15
CA ARG A 194 17.15 -16.25 -0.23
C ARG A 194 17.50 -16.11 -1.71
N SER A 195 16.48 -16.00 -2.56
CA SER A 195 16.61 -15.80 -4.02
C SER A 195 16.91 -14.36 -4.43
N GLY A 196 17.25 -13.47 -3.50
CA GLY A 196 17.65 -12.09 -3.77
C GLY A 196 16.61 -11.04 -3.44
N GLY A 197 15.38 -11.39 -3.07
CA GLY A 197 14.32 -10.43 -2.73
C GLY A 197 14.63 -9.58 -1.48
N THR A 198 13.93 -8.46 -1.33
CA THR A 198 13.99 -7.66 -0.10
C THR A 198 12.66 -7.75 0.64
N VAL A 199 12.69 -8.10 1.93
CA VAL A 199 11.48 -8.14 2.76
C VAL A 199 11.59 -7.11 3.87
N TYR A 200 10.50 -6.40 4.13
CA TYR A 200 10.28 -5.65 5.35
C TYR A 200 9.35 -6.45 6.26
N VAL A 201 9.73 -6.66 7.51
CA VAL A 201 8.92 -7.29 8.55
C VAL A 201 8.74 -6.29 9.70
N SER A 202 7.53 -6.10 10.18
CA SER A 202 7.30 -5.24 11.34
C SER A 202 7.02 -6.00 12.62
N PHE A 203 7.04 -5.25 13.73
CA PHE A 203 6.55 -5.65 15.03
C PHE A 203 5.22 -6.41 14.94
N ARG A 204 4.99 -7.30 15.90
CA ARG A 204 3.89 -8.29 15.94
C ARG A 204 3.93 -9.39 14.87
N ALA A 205 4.84 -9.36 13.89
CA ALA A 205 4.90 -10.44 12.91
C ALA A 205 5.47 -11.74 13.49
N GLY A 206 4.96 -12.87 13.03
CA GLY A 206 5.56 -14.17 13.26
C GLY A 206 5.27 -14.85 14.60
N GLU A 207 4.32 -14.32 15.37
CA GLU A 207 4.08 -14.70 16.78
C GLU A 207 3.35 -16.04 16.95
N LYS A 208 2.36 -16.31 16.08
CA LYS A 208 1.38 -17.38 16.28
C LYS A 208 1.28 -18.32 15.08
N ASP A 209 0.87 -19.55 15.35
CA ASP A 209 0.45 -20.50 14.32
C ASP A 209 -0.96 -20.18 13.79
N THR A 210 -1.42 -20.94 12.79
CA THR A 210 -2.75 -20.80 12.17
C THR A 210 -3.93 -21.13 13.09
N ASN A 211 -3.67 -21.74 14.26
CA ASN A 211 -4.68 -21.96 15.29
C ASN A 211 -4.74 -20.79 16.30
N GLY A 212 -3.92 -19.75 16.11
CA GLY A 212 -3.84 -18.60 16.99
C GLY A 212 -3.00 -18.82 18.25
N ASN A 213 -2.29 -19.94 18.35
CA ASN A 213 -1.42 -20.22 19.49
C ASN A 213 -0.07 -19.54 19.28
N PHE A 214 0.47 -18.92 20.33
CA PHE A 214 1.88 -18.51 20.32
C PHE A 214 2.77 -19.71 20.11
N ILE A 215 3.79 -19.57 19.27
CA ILE A 215 4.70 -20.66 18.93
C ILE A 215 5.65 -20.88 20.11
N PHE A 216 5.32 -21.87 20.95
CA PHE A 216 6.07 -22.15 22.17
C PHE A 216 7.56 -22.42 21.91
N GLY A 217 8.43 -21.81 22.73
CA GLY A 217 9.87 -21.98 22.63
C GLY A 217 10.56 -21.20 21.50
N LYS A 218 9.84 -20.35 20.76
CA LYS A 218 10.41 -19.45 19.75
C LYS A 218 10.46 -18.02 20.28
N LYS A 219 11.64 -17.38 20.21
CA LYS A 219 11.76 -15.94 20.43
C LYS A 219 11.11 -15.18 19.27
N LEU A 220 10.46 -14.06 19.56
CA LEU A 220 9.92 -13.17 18.53
C LEU A 220 11.06 -12.57 17.68
N PRO A 221 10.87 -12.30 16.37
CA PRO A 221 9.64 -12.39 15.57
C PRO A 221 9.34 -13.82 15.05
N GLY A 222 9.63 -14.83 15.86
CA GLY A 222 9.10 -16.18 15.75
C GLY A 222 9.53 -16.86 14.46
N VAL A 223 8.59 -17.10 13.56
CA VAL A 223 8.90 -17.75 12.26
C VAL A 223 9.86 -16.93 11.39
N PHE A 224 9.97 -15.62 11.60
CA PHE A 224 10.84 -14.75 10.81
C PHE A 224 12.17 -14.42 11.50
N ALA A 225 12.42 -14.91 12.71
CA ALA A 225 13.59 -14.53 13.51
C ALA A 225 14.92 -14.84 12.82
N ASP A 226 15.05 -16.01 12.20
CA ASP A 226 16.25 -16.43 11.47
C ASP A 226 16.50 -15.57 10.23
N MET A 227 15.44 -15.24 9.50
CA MET A 227 15.50 -14.37 8.32
C MET A 227 15.89 -12.94 8.69
N CYS A 228 15.27 -12.39 9.75
CA CYS A 228 15.50 -11.01 10.20
C CYS A 228 16.80 -10.83 11.00
N GLY A 229 17.42 -11.93 11.46
CA GLY A 229 18.66 -11.89 12.25
C GLY A 229 18.51 -11.13 13.57
N VAL A 230 17.32 -11.16 14.17
CA VAL A 230 17.05 -10.51 15.45
C VAL A 230 16.16 -11.39 16.32
N SER A 231 16.23 -11.16 17.62
CA SER A 231 15.18 -11.55 18.55
C SER A 231 14.67 -10.37 19.35
N VAL A 232 13.39 -10.36 19.68
CA VAL A 232 12.79 -9.36 20.57
C VAL A 232 12.94 -9.87 22.00
N ILE A 233 13.64 -9.10 22.84
CA ILE A 233 13.84 -9.41 24.26
C ILE A 233 12.60 -9.01 25.05
N GLU A 234 12.06 -7.85 24.74
CA GLU A 234 10.95 -7.23 25.45
C GLU A 234 10.15 -6.37 24.48
N GLN A 235 8.84 -6.27 24.73
CA GLN A 235 7.92 -5.47 23.94
C GLN A 235 7.37 -4.37 24.83
N ASP A 236 7.46 -3.13 24.37
CA ASP A 236 6.92 -1.96 25.04
C ASP A 236 5.83 -1.31 24.16
N PRO A 237 4.55 -1.62 24.38
CA PRO A 237 3.47 -0.97 23.66
C PRO A 237 3.22 0.43 24.23
N ILE A 238 3.74 1.45 23.55
CA ILE A 238 3.69 2.85 24.00
C ILE A 238 2.36 3.57 23.67
N GLY A 239 1.49 2.95 22.89
CA GLY A 239 0.17 3.51 22.54
C GLY A 239 0.25 4.84 21.79
N GLU A 240 -0.46 5.86 22.29
CA GLU A 240 -0.47 7.21 21.69
C GLU A 240 0.71 8.09 22.12
N LEU A 241 1.63 7.58 22.96
CA LEU A 241 2.86 8.30 23.26
C LEU A 241 3.71 8.42 21.98
N GLU A 242 4.28 9.60 21.79
CA GLU A 242 5.26 9.84 20.73
C GLU A 242 6.68 9.61 21.26
N SER A 243 7.51 9.06 20.40
CA SER A 243 8.95 8.95 20.58
C SER A 243 9.63 9.18 19.22
N SER A 244 10.92 8.96 19.14
CA SER A 244 11.67 9.09 17.90
C SER A 244 12.72 8.00 17.71
N VAL A 245 13.06 7.78 16.45
CA VAL A 245 14.19 6.94 16.04
C VAL A 245 15.12 7.73 15.15
N THR A 246 16.43 7.59 15.39
CA THR A 246 17.48 8.25 14.61
C THR A 246 18.19 7.26 13.68
N PHE A 247 18.22 7.59 12.39
CA PHE A 247 19.00 6.84 11.39
C PHE A 247 20.48 7.21 11.42
N GLY A 248 21.33 6.40 10.80
CA GLY A 248 22.79 6.61 10.76
C GLY A 248 23.26 7.93 10.13
N ASP A 249 22.39 8.69 9.46
CA ASP A 249 22.67 10.05 8.96
C ASP A 249 22.32 11.16 9.97
N GLY A 250 21.92 10.79 11.19
CA GLY A 250 21.57 11.72 12.28
C GLY A 250 20.16 12.32 12.17
N LYS A 251 19.34 11.89 11.20
CA LYS A 251 17.94 12.35 11.08
C LYS A 251 17.03 11.49 11.93
N SER A 252 16.21 12.15 12.75
CA SER A 252 15.21 11.53 13.61
C SER A 252 13.82 11.58 13.00
N TYR A 253 13.00 10.57 13.27
CA TYR A 253 11.62 10.49 12.81
C TYR A 253 10.71 10.03 13.94
N THR A 254 9.51 10.61 14.02
CA THR A 254 8.51 10.25 15.02
C THR A 254 8.02 8.81 14.85
N VAL A 255 7.88 8.11 15.97
CA VAL A 255 7.31 6.77 16.08
C VAL A 255 6.28 6.71 17.21
N THR A 256 5.32 5.78 17.10
CA THR A 256 4.21 5.60 18.05
C THR A 256 3.88 4.12 18.23
N SER A 257 2.86 3.82 19.04
CA SER A 257 2.13 2.55 19.14
C SER A 257 2.88 1.36 19.72
N TRP A 258 4.13 1.12 19.32
CA TRP A 258 4.88 -0.07 19.68
C TRP A 258 6.39 0.16 19.65
N CYS A 259 7.13 -0.48 20.56
CA CYS A 259 8.59 -0.53 20.58
C CYS A 259 9.05 -1.94 20.96
N ASP A 260 9.58 -2.70 20.01
CA ASP A 260 10.29 -3.96 20.29
C ASP A 260 11.75 -3.67 20.63
N LEU A 261 12.25 -4.21 21.74
CA LEU A 261 13.64 -4.13 22.16
C LEU A 261 14.43 -5.27 21.52
N LEU A 262 15.31 -4.93 20.59
CA LEU A 262 15.96 -5.90 19.70
C LEU A 262 17.31 -6.36 20.21
N GLN A 263 17.47 -7.68 20.31
CA GLN A 263 18.77 -8.35 20.32
C GLN A 263 19.15 -8.73 18.90
N LYS A 264 20.30 -8.24 18.44
CA LYS A 264 20.83 -8.59 17.12
C LYS A 264 21.60 -9.91 17.17
N GLU A 265 21.39 -10.73 16.16
CA GLU A 265 22.27 -11.86 15.86
C GLU A 265 23.53 -11.37 15.12
N GLN A 266 24.53 -12.26 15.01
CA GLN A 266 25.76 -11.95 14.29
C GLN A 266 25.47 -11.64 12.81
N GLY A 267 26.04 -10.56 12.30
CA GLY A 267 25.85 -10.14 10.90
C GLY A 267 24.65 -9.20 10.70
N THR A 268 23.85 -8.94 11.73
CA THR A 268 22.73 -7.99 11.65
C THR A 268 23.19 -6.56 11.93
N GLU A 269 22.85 -5.67 10.99
CA GLU A 269 23.20 -4.25 11.04
C GLU A 269 22.03 -3.42 11.58
N THR A 270 22.37 -2.33 12.29
CA THR A 270 21.38 -1.38 12.79
C THR A 270 21.17 -0.29 11.74
N ALA A 271 19.92 -0.05 11.34
CA ALA A 271 19.56 1.04 10.44
C ALA A 271 19.15 2.31 11.21
N ALA A 272 18.47 2.14 12.35
CA ALA A 272 18.10 3.23 13.25
C ALA A 272 17.99 2.75 14.71
N VAL A 273 18.15 3.68 15.64
CA VAL A 273 18.10 3.45 17.10
C VAL A 273 16.96 4.25 17.73
N TYR A 274 16.42 3.77 18.86
CA TYR A 274 15.47 4.55 19.66
C TYR A 274 16.17 5.74 20.33
N ASP A 275 15.49 6.88 20.40
CA ASP A 275 16.05 8.11 20.98
C ASP A 275 15.67 8.29 22.46
N GLU A 276 14.58 7.66 22.91
CA GLU A 276 13.96 7.91 24.22
C GLU A 276 13.64 6.62 24.99
N PHE A 277 13.03 6.79 26.17
CA PHE A 277 12.72 5.75 27.15
C PHE A 277 13.96 5.02 27.70
N PHE A 278 13.73 3.95 28.47
CA PHE A 278 14.81 3.21 29.15
C PHE A 278 15.71 2.40 28.20
N TYR A 279 15.37 2.36 26.90
CA TYR A 279 16.06 1.64 25.84
C TYR A 279 16.63 2.58 24.75
N ALA A 280 16.78 3.88 25.06
CA ALA A 280 17.46 4.82 24.19
C ALA A 280 18.87 4.30 23.77
N GLY A 281 19.21 4.48 22.50
CA GLY A 281 20.44 3.98 21.88
C GLY A 281 20.41 2.52 21.46
N THR A 282 19.36 1.76 21.77
CA THR A 282 19.21 0.37 21.29
C THR A 282 18.62 0.32 19.87
N PRO A 283 18.85 -0.77 19.10
CA PRO A 283 18.34 -0.90 17.74
C PRO A 283 16.80 -0.88 17.69
N ALA A 284 16.24 -0.03 16.84
CA ALA A 284 14.81 0.04 16.54
C ALA A 284 14.48 -0.55 15.18
N ILE A 285 15.38 -0.33 14.21
CA ILE A 285 15.28 -0.87 12.85
C ILE A 285 16.60 -1.55 12.52
N THR A 286 16.51 -2.78 12.01
CA THR A 286 17.67 -3.58 11.62
C THR A 286 17.54 -4.07 10.18
N ARG A 287 18.68 -4.44 9.60
CA ARG A 287 18.74 -5.16 8.33
C ARG A 287 19.70 -6.34 8.43
N HIS A 288 19.35 -7.45 7.81
CA HIS A 288 20.09 -8.70 7.83
C HIS A 288 20.13 -9.32 6.44
N ARG A 289 21.31 -9.76 6.00
CA ARG A 289 21.45 -10.52 4.75
C ARG A 289 21.00 -11.95 4.95
N TYR A 290 20.16 -12.46 4.06
CA TYR A 290 19.65 -13.83 4.14
C TYR A 290 19.63 -14.45 2.76
N GLY A 291 20.59 -15.35 2.49
CA GLY A 291 20.93 -15.75 1.12
C GLY A 291 21.38 -14.54 0.29
N ASP A 292 20.85 -14.39 -0.91
CA ASP A 292 21.22 -13.30 -1.82
C ASP A 292 20.44 -12.00 -1.57
N GLY A 293 19.46 -12.03 -0.66
CA GLY A 293 18.57 -10.90 -0.35
C GLY A 293 18.80 -10.27 1.01
N VAL A 294 17.85 -9.40 1.39
CA VAL A 294 17.91 -8.63 2.64
C VAL A 294 16.55 -8.63 3.33
N ALA A 295 16.56 -8.87 4.64
CA ALA A 295 15.41 -8.70 5.50
C ALA A 295 15.60 -7.47 6.40
N TYR A 296 14.64 -6.56 6.33
CA TYR A 296 14.49 -5.43 7.24
C TYR A 296 13.52 -5.81 8.35
N TYR A 297 13.84 -5.44 9.58
CA TYR A 297 12.92 -5.55 10.71
C TYR A 297 12.69 -4.16 11.34
N SER A 298 11.43 -3.78 11.55
CA SER A 298 11.06 -2.57 12.29
C SER A 298 10.32 -2.93 13.56
N GLY A 299 10.89 -2.58 14.71
CA GLY A 299 10.27 -2.80 16.01
C GLY A 299 9.20 -1.79 16.38
N THR A 300 8.81 -0.88 15.47
CA THR A 300 7.94 0.25 15.80
C THR A 300 7.10 0.73 14.61
N LEU A 301 6.08 1.57 14.90
CA LEU A 301 5.25 2.23 13.90
C LEU A 301 5.75 3.66 13.67
N GLY A 302 6.34 3.92 12.50
CA GLY A 302 6.86 5.25 12.15
C GLY A 302 5.85 6.20 11.51
N SER A 303 6.19 7.48 11.44
CA SER A 303 5.45 8.50 10.68
C SER A 303 5.49 8.27 9.16
N ARG A 304 4.73 9.05 8.37
CA ARG A 304 4.76 8.97 6.88
C ARG A 304 6.17 9.27 6.33
N GLU A 305 6.86 10.24 6.92
CA GLU A 305 8.23 10.60 6.53
C GLU A 305 9.24 9.50 6.86
N PHE A 306 9.02 8.77 7.97
CA PHE A 306 9.82 7.59 8.31
C PHE A 306 9.73 6.53 7.20
N TYR A 307 8.52 6.14 6.78
CA TYR A 307 8.36 5.12 5.74
C TYR A 307 8.88 5.60 4.38
N ARG A 308 8.67 6.86 4.01
CA ARG A 308 9.25 7.46 2.79
C ARG A 308 10.78 7.38 2.80
N ARG A 309 11.40 7.68 3.93
CA ARG A 309 12.86 7.53 4.12
C ARG A 309 13.30 6.07 4.00
N LEU A 310 12.68 5.18 4.76
CA LEU A 310 13.05 3.77 4.82
C LEU A 310 12.93 3.10 3.44
N ILE A 311 11.82 3.33 2.73
CA ILE A 311 11.59 2.74 1.41
C ILE A 311 12.58 3.31 0.38
N ARG A 312 12.98 4.59 0.50
CA ARG A 312 14.03 5.16 -0.35
C ARG A 312 15.39 4.50 -0.12
N ASP A 313 15.74 4.21 1.12
CA ASP A 313 16.98 3.47 1.45
C ASP A 313 16.93 2.04 0.90
N ILE A 314 15.79 1.34 1.07
CA ILE A 314 15.56 0.00 0.50
C ILE A 314 15.70 0.02 -1.03
N CYS A 315 15.08 0.99 -1.71
CA CYS A 315 15.16 1.10 -3.17
C CYS A 315 16.60 1.36 -3.64
N ARG A 316 17.33 2.26 -2.97
CA ARG A 316 18.73 2.56 -3.30
C ARG A 316 19.60 1.31 -3.20
N GLU A 317 19.46 0.54 -2.12
CA GLU A 317 20.24 -0.69 -1.91
C GLU A 317 19.88 -1.78 -2.90
N LYS A 318 18.60 -1.90 -3.25
CA LYS A 318 18.11 -2.88 -4.20
C LYS A 318 18.41 -2.49 -5.66
N GLY A 319 18.84 -1.25 -5.91
CA GLY A 319 19.06 -0.70 -7.25
C GLY A 319 17.76 -0.37 -7.99
N ILE A 320 16.67 -0.14 -7.27
CA ILE A 320 15.39 0.30 -7.86
C ILE A 320 15.50 1.81 -8.13
N ASN A 321 15.40 2.18 -9.40
CA ASN A 321 15.37 3.58 -9.80
C ASN A 321 14.06 4.24 -9.34
N ILE A 322 14.18 5.32 -8.57
CA ILE A 322 13.04 6.16 -8.19
C ILE A 322 12.95 7.28 -9.21
N GLU A 323 11.98 7.17 -10.12
CA GLU A 323 11.81 8.09 -11.25
C GLU A 323 10.89 9.28 -10.91
N CYS A 324 10.25 9.22 -9.75
CA CYS A 324 9.32 10.22 -9.27
C CYS A 324 9.71 10.74 -7.89
N ASP A 325 9.65 12.04 -7.70
CA ASP A 325 9.74 12.66 -6.38
C ASP A 325 8.52 13.55 -6.19
N LEU A 326 7.43 12.93 -5.73
CA LEU A 326 6.12 13.56 -5.70
C LEU A 326 5.89 14.29 -4.37
N PRO A 327 5.13 15.39 -4.34
CA PRO A 327 4.62 15.93 -3.09
C PRO A 327 3.48 15.06 -2.55
N TRP A 328 3.22 15.12 -1.25
CA TRP A 328 2.10 14.39 -0.64
C TRP A 328 0.77 14.75 -1.29
N GLY A 329 -0.02 13.72 -1.60
CA GLY A 329 -1.31 13.84 -2.28
C GLY A 329 -1.20 13.91 -3.80
N VAL A 330 0.01 13.85 -4.37
CA VAL A 330 0.21 13.58 -5.80
C VAL A 330 0.60 12.12 -5.99
N GLU A 331 0.08 11.53 -7.06
CA GLU A 331 0.23 10.12 -7.39
C GLU A 331 0.56 9.97 -8.87
N TYR A 332 1.49 9.08 -9.17
CA TYR A 332 1.84 8.67 -10.53
C TYR A 332 1.83 7.14 -10.59
N ASN A 333 1.11 6.58 -11.56
CA ASN A 333 1.09 5.14 -11.83
C ASN A 333 1.23 4.90 -13.34
N GLU A 334 1.67 3.70 -13.72
CA GLU A 334 1.76 3.31 -15.12
C GLU A 334 0.99 2.03 -15.42
N ARG A 335 0.29 2.00 -16.55
CA ARG A 335 -0.21 0.77 -17.14
C ARG A 335 0.65 0.37 -18.33
N GLU A 336 0.99 -0.91 -18.41
CA GLU A 336 1.82 -1.44 -19.50
C GLU A 336 1.19 -2.68 -20.13
N SER A 337 1.38 -2.86 -21.44
CA SER A 337 1.04 -4.11 -22.13
C SER A 337 1.97 -5.23 -21.69
N GLU A 338 1.54 -6.49 -21.86
CA GLU A 338 2.34 -7.66 -21.46
C GLU A 338 3.70 -7.73 -22.17
N ASP A 339 3.74 -7.35 -23.45
CA ASP A 339 4.95 -7.29 -24.28
C ASP A 339 5.78 -6.00 -24.06
N GLY A 340 5.29 -5.06 -23.24
CA GLY A 340 5.92 -3.78 -22.97
C GLY A 340 5.97 -2.82 -24.17
N SER A 341 5.25 -3.11 -25.25
CA SER A 341 5.16 -2.25 -26.44
C SER A 341 4.37 -0.96 -26.18
N THR A 342 3.50 -0.96 -25.18
CA THR A 342 2.69 0.18 -24.77
C THR A 342 2.86 0.44 -23.28
N ALA A 343 3.12 1.70 -22.92
CA ALA A 343 3.13 2.17 -21.54
C ALA A 343 2.41 3.53 -21.46
N ILE A 344 1.52 3.67 -20.48
CA ILE A 344 0.67 4.85 -20.30
C ILE A 344 0.80 5.31 -18.85
N GLY A 345 1.32 6.52 -18.65
CA GLY A 345 1.45 7.15 -17.35
C GLY A 345 0.21 7.96 -16.99
N PHE A 346 -0.18 7.89 -15.72
CA PHE A 346 -1.29 8.65 -15.17
C PHE A 346 -0.81 9.43 -13.95
N LEU A 347 -0.99 10.75 -13.98
CA LEU A 347 -0.56 11.66 -12.92
C LEU A 347 -1.78 12.37 -12.32
N PHE A 348 -1.92 12.33 -11.00
CA PHE A 348 -3.08 12.87 -10.28
C PHE A 348 -2.64 13.85 -9.19
N ASN A 349 -3.32 14.99 -9.07
CA ASN A 349 -3.27 15.83 -7.88
C ASN A 349 -4.55 15.64 -7.05
N ASN A 350 -4.46 14.87 -5.96
CA ASN A 350 -5.59 14.56 -5.09
C ASN A 350 -5.81 15.63 -3.99
N THR A 351 -5.31 16.86 -4.18
CA THR A 351 -5.35 17.93 -3.16
C THR A 351 -6.14 19.16 -3.59
N GLU A 352 -6.52 20.00 -2.62
CA GLU A 352 -7.22 21.29 -2.84
C GLU A 352 -6.26 22.42 -3.25
N SER A 353 -4.96 22.15 -3.40
CA SER A 353 -3.91 23.14 -3.72
C SER A 353 -3.19 22.80 -5.02
N VAL A 354 -2.61 23.81 -5.67
CA VAL A 354 -1.68 23.58 -6.78
C VAL A 354 -0.47 22.79 -6.25
N LYS A 355 -0.03 21.79 -7.02
CA LYS A 355 1.15 20.98 -6.71
C LYS A 355 2.12 21.00 -7.88
N ASN A 356 3.40 21.09 -7.57
CA ASN A 356 4.49 20.86 -8.52
C ASN A 356 5.04 19.47 -8.28
N ALA A 357 5.07 18.63 -9.31
CA ALA A 357 5.51 17.25 -9.25
C ALA A 357 6.65 17.01 -10.22
N ARG A 358 7.65 16.23 -9.80
CA ARG A 358 8.73 15.79 -10.67
C ARG A 358 8.53 14.33 -11.07
N VAL A 359 8.24 14.11 -12.35
CA VAL A 359 7.97 12.78 -12.93
C VAL A 359 8.94 12.55 -14.08
N LYS A 360 9.74 11.47 -14.02
CA LYS A 360 10.71 11.10 -15.06
C LYS A 360 11.61 12.27 -15.50
N GLY A 361 12.03 13.07 -14.52
CA GLY A 361 12.90 14.24 -14.73
C GLY A 361 12.18 15.52 -15.18
N GLN A 362 10.89 15.48 -15.50
CA GLN A 362 10.09 16.64 -15.92
C GLN A 362 9.33 17.24 -14.73
N GLU A 363 9.32 18.57 -14.64
CA GLU A 363 8.50 19.31 -13.67
C GLU A 363 7.12 19.61 -14.25
N ILE A 364 6.08 19.30 -13.49
CA ILE A 364 4.68 19.41 -13.93
C ILE A 364 3.85 20.09 -12.83
N ASP A 365 3.27 21.24 -13.17
CA ASP A 365 2.29 21.91 -12.32
C ASP A 365 0.89 21.34 -12.54
N LEU A 366 0.23 20.96 -11.45
CA LEU A 366 -1.12 20.40 -11.44
C LEU A 366 -2.04 21.30 -10.61
N LYS A 367 -3.15 21.71 -11.20
CA LYS A 367 -4.27 22.36 -10.50
C LYS A 367 -4.92 21.40 -9.50
N PRO A 368 -5.67 21.91 -8.51
CA PRO A 368 -6.42 21.06 -7.59
C PRO A 368 -7.30 20.05 -8.35
N PHE A 369 -7.22 18.77 -7.98
CA PHE A 369 -7.98 17.67 -8.59
C PHE A 369 -7.79 17.49 -10.11
N GLU A 370 -6.68 17.99 -10.66
CA GLU A 370 -6.29 17.73 -12.05
C GLU A 370 -5.70 16.33 -12.18
N TYR A 371 -6.00 15.66 -13.30
CA TYR A 371 -5.23 14.52 -13.78
C TYR A 371 -4.63 14.80 -15.15
N ARG A 372 -3.52 14.13 -15.46
CA ARG A 372 -2.89 14.12 -16.78
C ARG A 372 -2.57 12.70 -17.20
N ILE A 373 -2.79 12.43 -18.48
CA ILE A 373 -2.32 11.22 -19.14
C ILE A 373 -1.02 11.58 -19.83
N ILE A 374 0.05 10.86 -19.51
CA ILE A 374 1.41 11.10 -20.00
C ILE A 374 1.77 9.89 -20.88
N ASN A 375 2.06 10.14 -22.15
CA ASN A 375 2.61 9.09 -23.00
C ASN A 375 3.98 8.72 -22.47
N SER A 376 4.13 7.48 -22.03
CA SER A 376 5.41 6.94 -21.56
C SER A 376 6.26 6.59 -22.78
N ASP A 377 6.68 7.58 -23.56
CA ASP A 377 7.67 7.35 -24.61
C ASP A 377 8.96 6.93 -23.91
N ARG A 378 9.25 5.62 -23.92
CA ARG A 378 10.51 5.06 -23.44
C ARG A 378 11.60 5.51 -24.41
N THR A 379 12.26 6.64 -24.12
CA THR A 379 13.51 7.03 -24.77
C THR A 379 14.67 6.16 -24.31
#